data_AF-A0A929GXS7-F1
#
_entry.id   AF-A0A929GXS7-F1
#
_cell.length_a   1.000
_cell.length_b   1.000
_cell.length_c   1.000
_cell.angle_alpha   90.00
_cell.angle_beta   90.00
_cell.angle_gamma   90.00
#
_symmetry.space_group_name_H-M   'P 1'
#
loop_
_entity.id
_entity.type
_entity.pdbx_description
1 polymer ?
#
loop_
_entity_poly.entity_id
_entity_poly.type
_entity_poly.pdbx_seq_one_letter_code
_entity_poly.pdbx_strand_id
1 'polypeptide(L)'
;EGGTIIINSRKRPDEFDFSDRFRVAVVDAAGISISRNLLVSGIPALNTPMLGVVAKMTDQVSLESIMEVIRRQWKGKIGESNAEAAREAYEKTEVNR
;
A
#
# COMPACT_ATOMS: atom_id res chain seq x y z
N GLU A 1 8.79 -4.45 21.62
CA GLU A 1 9.66 -4.98 20.55
C GLU A 1 8.81 -5.84 19.61
N GLY A 2 9.18 -5.98 18.34
CA GLY A 2 8.37 -6.70 17.33
C GLY A 2 7.41 -5.85 16.50
N GLY A 3 7.65 -4.54 16.40
CA GLY A 3 6.85 -3.64 15.56
C GLY A 3 7.12 -3.84 14.06
N THR A 4 6.12 -3.54 13.24
CA THR A 4 6.26 -3.45 11.78
C THR A 4 6.31 -1.98 11.36
N ILE A 5 7.22 -1.64 10.46
CA ILE A 5 7.32 -0.32 9.85
C ILE A 5 6.91 -0.45 8.39
N ILE A 6 5.89 0.31 7.98
CA ILE A 6 5.42 0.36 6.59
C ILE A 6 5.83 1.70 6.00
N ILE A 7 6.53 1.68 4.85
CA ILE A 7 7.15 2.87 4.27
C ILE A 7 6.80 2.97 2.78
N ASN A 8 6.33 4.14 2.34
CA ASN A 8 6.30 4.49 0.93
C ASN A 8 7.72 4.91 0.50
N SER A 9 8.41 4.09 -0.28
CA SER A 9 9.78 4.34 -0.74
C SER A 9 10.11 3.49 -1.96
N ARG A 10 11.15 3.89 -2.70
CA ARG A 10 11.78 3.09 -3.76
C ARG A 10 13.03 2.33 -3.30
N LYS A 11 13.48 2.57 -2.06
CA LYS A 11 14.55 1.78 -1.44
C LYS A 11 14.04 0.37 -1.14
N ARG A 12 14.93 -0.60 -1.07
CA ARG A 12 14.61 -1.92 -0.54
C ARG A 12 14.44 -1.88 0.98
N PRO A 13 13.65 -2.79 1.56
CA PRO A 13 13.47 -2.89 3.02
C PRO A 13 14.77 -2.97 3.83
N ASP A 14 15.81 -3.59 3.26
CA ASP A 14 17.10 -3.81 3.95
C ASP A 14 18.01 -2.57 3.95
N GLU A 15 17.67 -1.51 3.21
CA GLU A 15 18.49 -0.28 3.08
C GLU A 15 18.28 0.74 4.21
N PHE A 16 17.45 0.43 5.21
CA PHE A 16 17.20 1.31 6.34
C PHE A 16 18.03 0.88 7.54
N ASP A 17 18.67 1.80 8.26
CA ASP A 17 19.52 1.50 9.42
C ASP A 17 18.81 0.75 10.57
N PHE A 18 17.47 0.70 10.53
CA PHE A 18 16.62 0.00 11.49
C PHE A 18 16.06 -1.33 10.96
N SER A 19 16.44 -1.75 9.74
CA SER A 19 15.97 -3.00 9.11
C SER A 19 16.38 -4.24 9.89
N ASP A 20 17.52 -4.21 10.60
CA ASP A 20 17.96 -5.31 11.47
C ASP A 20 17.14 -5.45 12.76
N ARG A 21 16.32 -4.43 13.10
CA ARG A 21 15.59 -4.35 14.38
C ARG A 21 14.09 -4.46 14.23
N PHE A 22 13.55 -4.19 13.04
CA PHE A 22 12.12 -4.16 12.78
C PHE A 22 11.79 -4.89 11.49
N ARG A 23 10.56 -5.42 11.42
CA ARG A 23 10.01 -5.87 10.15
C ARG A 23 9.67 -4.64 9.31
N VAL A 24 10.34 -4.45 8.19
CA VAL A 24 10.19 -3.30 7.30
C VAL A 24 9.48 -3.76 6.03
N ALA A 25 8.36 -3.10 5.71
CA ALA A 25 7.63 -3.28 4.48
C ALA A 25 7.72 -2.01 3.62
N VAL A 26 8.05 -2.17 2.34
CA VAL A 26 8.23 -1.07 1.41
C VAL A 26 7.43 -1.27 0.15
N VAL A 27 6.84 -0.19 -0.36
CA VAL A 27 6.21 -0.13 -1.67
C VAL A 27 6.35 1.28 -2.27
N ASP A 28 6.45 1.39 -3.60
CA ASP A 28 6.33 2.68 -4.31
C ASP A 28 4.84 3.02 -4.52
N ALA A 29 4.16 3.42 -3.43
CA ALA A 29 2.75 3.81 -3.48
C ALA A 29 2.53 5.04 -4.38
N ALA A 30 3.51 5.95 -4.45
CA ALA A 30 3.43 7.11 -5.34
C ALA A 30 3.41 6.69 -6.80
N GLY A 31 4.29 5.77 -7.20
CA GLY A 31 4.33 5.19 -8.54
C GLY A 31 3.02 4.48 -8.92
N ILE A 32 2.44 3.70 -7.99
CA ILE A 32 1.15 3.02 -8.19
C ILE A 32 0.02 4.04 -8.39
N SER A 33 -0.04 5.09 -7.56
CA SER A 33 -1.09 6.11 -7.70
C SER A 33 -0.96 6.89 -9.01
N ILE A 34 0.26 7.19 -9.44
CA ILE A 34 0.49 7.86 -10.74
C ILE A 34 0.07 6.96 -11.90
N SER A 35 0.48 5.69 -11.92
CA SER A 35 0.16 4.77 -13.02
C SER A 35 -1.34 4.52 -13.17
N ARG A 36 -2.10 4.65 -12.08
CA ARG A 36 -3.56 4.48 -12.03
C ARG A 36 -4.35 5.78 -12.10
N ASN A 37 -3.68 6.90 -12.35
CA ASN A 37 -4.26 8.24 -12.40
C ASN A 37 -5.04 8.61 -11.12
N LEU A 38 -4.56 8.15 -9.96
CA LEU A 38 -5.10 8.47 -8.65
C LEU A 38 -4.45 9.73 -8.10
N LEU A 39 -4.82 10.87 -8.69
CA LEU A 39 -4.29 12.18 -8.36
C LEU A 39 -5.39 13.05 -7.75
N VAL A 40 -5.10 13.69 -6.61
CA VAL A 40 -5.95 14.70 -5.98
C VAL A 40 -5.24 16.04 -6.11
N SER A 41 -5.80 16.95 -6.91
CA SER A 41 -5.17 18.25 -7.21
C SER A 41 -3.74 18.12 -7.75
N GLY A 42 -3.48 17.08 -8.56
CA GLY A 42 -2.15 16.78 -9.12
C GLY A 42 -1.21 16.03 -8.17
N ILE A 43 -1.62 15.77 -6.93
CA ILE A 43 -0.82 15.07 -5.92
C ILE A 43 -1.23 13.59 -5.89
N PRO A 44 -0.28 12.63 -5.91
CA PRO A 44 -0.60 11.21 -5.80
C PRO A 44 -1.31 10.86 -4.49
N ALA A 45 -2.46 10.19 -4.58
CA ALA A 45 -3.21 9.71 -3.42
C ALA A 45 -2.59 8.42 -2.88
N LEU A 46 -1.74 8.53 -1.84
CA LEU A 46 -0.97 7.39 -1.32
C LEU A 46 -1.79 6.46 -0.41
N ASN A 47 -2.78 7.00 0.29
CA ASN A 47 -3.48 6.29 1.37
C ASN A 47 -4.13 4.99 0.90
N THR A 48 -4.81 5.01 -0.25
CA THR A 48 -5.51 3.84 -0.78
C THR A 48 -4.56 2.68 -1.10
N PRO A 49 -3.47 2.86 -1.88
CA PRO A 49 -2.43 1.83 -2.01
C PRO A 49 -1.94 1.31 -0.66
N MET A 50 -1.68 2.20 0.31
CA MET A 50 -1.13 1.82 1.61
C MET A 50 -2.07 0.91 2.43
N LEU A 51 -3.38 0.96 2.24
CA LEU A 51 -4.32 0.02 2.86
C LEU A 51 -4.05 -1.43 2.43
N GLY A 52 -3.67 -1.65 1.16
CA GLY A 52 -3.27 -2.97 0.69
C GLY A 52 -2.05 -3.51 1.44
N VAL A 53 -1.09 -2.63 1.75
CA VAL A 53 0.10 -3.01 2.54
C VAL A 53 -0.29 -3.41 3.97
N VAL A 54 -1.24 -2.70 4.57
CA VAL A 54 -1.76 -3.03 5.91
C VAL A 54 -2.40 -4.42 5.93
N ALA A 55 -3.21 -4.78 4.94
CA ALA A 55 -3.75 -6.14 4.83
C ALA A 55 -2.64 -7.19 4.79
N LYS A 56 -1.60 -6.98 3.97
CA LYS A 56 -0.48 -7.93 3.85
C LYS A 56 0.31 -8.10 5.14
N MET A 57 0.53 -7.00 5.86
CA MET A 57 1.47 -7.01 6.98
C MET A 57 0.85 -7.43 8.30
N THR A 58 -0.45 -7.21 8.47
CA THR A 58 -1.11 -7.35 9.79
C THR A 58 -1.93 -8.63 9.93
N ASP A 59 -2.38 -9.23 8.83
CA ASP A 59 -3.31 -10.38 8.81
C ASP A 59 -4.59 -10.14 9.65
N GLN A 60 -4.90 -8.88 9.98
CA GLN A 60 -6.08 -8.50 10.75
C GLN A 60 -7.30 -8.27 9.86
N VAL A 61 -7.06 -7.99 8.58
CA VAL A 61 -8.08 -7.66 7.58
C VAL A 61 -7.67 -8.26 6.25
N SER A 62 -8.63 -8.86 5.55
CA SER A 62 -8.35 -9.43 4.23
C SER A 62 -8.26 -8.33 3.16
N LEU A 63 -7.48 -8.61 2.12
CA LEU A 63 -7.38 -7.71 0.96
C LEU A 63 -8.75 -7.52 0.31
N GLU A 64 -9.53 -8.58 0.20
CA GLU A 64 -10.87 -8.58 -0.39
C GLU A 64 -11.80 -7.63 0.38
N SER A 65 -11.74 -7.65 1.71
CA SER A 65 -12.54 -6.76 2.57
C SER A 65 -12.16 -5.30 2.35
N ILE A 66 -10.86 -5.00 2.25
CA ILE A 66 -10.37 -3.65 1.95
C ILE A 66 -10.87 -3.19 0.57
N MET A 67 -10.71 -4.03 -0.45
CA MET A 67 -11.15 -3.71 -1.81
C MET A 67 -12.65 -3.49 -1.89
N GLU A 68 -13.45 -4.30 -1.18
CA GLU A 68 -14.90 -4.14 -1.12
C GLU A 68 -15.29 -2.80 -0.49
N VAL A 69 -14.70 -2.44 0.66
CA VAL A 69 -14.98 -1.16 1.34
C VAL A 69 -14.60 0.02 0.45
N ILE A 70 -13.46 -0.05 -0.25
CA ILE A 70 -13.03 0.99 -1.19
C ILE A 70 -14.06 1.17 -2.32
N ARG A 71 -14.53 0.08 -2.94
CA ARG A 71 -15.56 0.13 -4.00
C ARG A 71 -16.90 0.68 -3.49
N ARG A 72 -17.23 0.49 -2.21
CA ARG A 72 -18.42 1.07 -1.59
C ARG A 72 -18.24 2.57 -1.31
N GLN A 73 -17.06 3.00 -0.91
CA GLN A 73 -16.74 4.38 -0.59
C GLN A 73 -16.70 5.29 -1.83
N TRP A 74 -16.12 4.81 -2.94
CA TRP A 74 -16.04 5.55 -4.21
C TRP A 74 -16.78 4.80 -5.32
N LYS A 75 -17.71 5.46 -6.02
CA LYS A 75 -18.54 4.81 -7.04
C LYS A 75 -17.82 4.69 -8.39
N GLY A 76 -18.18 3.65 -9.15
CA GLY A 76 -17.79 3.46 -10.54
C GLY A 76 -16.29 3.25 -10.74
N LYS A 77 -15.75 3.75 -11.86
CA LYS A 77 -14.34 3.54 -12.25
C LYS A 77 -13.33 4.06 -11.23
N ILE A 78 -13.68 5.10 -10.46
CA ILE A 78 -12.81 5.65 -9.41
C ILE A 78 -12.65 4.64 -8.28
N GLY A 79 -13.74 4.01 -7.84
CA GLY A 79 -13.71 2.96 -6.82
C GLY A 79 -12.90 1.76 -7.26
N GLU A 80 -13.10 1.30 -8.50
CA GLU A 80 -12.33 0.18 -9.05
C GLU A 80 -10.84 0.50 -9.14
N SER A 81 -10.48 1.69 -9.66
CA SER A 81 -9.07 2.10 -9.75
C SER A 81 -8.41 2.18 -8.36
N ASN A 82 -9.13 2.68 -7.35
CA ASN A 82 -8.68 2.72 -5.97
C ASN A 82 -8.50 1.31 -5.38
N ALA A 83 -9.46 0.41 -5.58
CA ALA A 83 -9.40 -0.96 -5.06
C ALA A 83 -8.23 -1.74 -5.69
N GLU A 84 -8.03 -1.58 -6.99
CA GLU A 84 -6.92 -2.19 -7.70
C GLU A 84 -5.56 -1.59 -7.33
N ALA A 85 -5.50 -0.32 -6.93
CA ALA A 85 -4.28 0.27 -6.38
C ALA A 85 -3.90 -0.36 -5.03
N ALA A 86 -4.88 -0.64 -4.16
CA ALA A 86 -4.65 -1.38 -2.92
C ALA A 86 -4.16 -2.81 -3.22
N ARG A 87 -4.78 -3.52 -4.16
CA ARG A 87 -4.34 -4.86 -4.59
C ARG A 87 -2.92 -4.86 -5.13
N GLU A 88 -2.59 -3.92 -6.01
CA GLU A 88 -1.25 -3.81 -6.58
C GLU A 88 -0.20 -3.51 -5.51
N ALA A 89 -0.52 -2.65 -4.54
CA ALA A 89 0.38 -2.37 -3.43
C ALA A 89 0.57 -3.60 -2.53
N TYR A 90 -0.50 -4.35 -2.23
CA TYR A 90 -0.41 -5.62 -1.52
C TYR A 90 0.58 -6.57 -2.23
N GLU A 91 0.42 -6.77 -3.53
CA GLU A 91 1.26 -7.67 -4.32
C GLU A 91 2.71 -7.20 -4.37
N LYS A 92 2.93 -5.92 -4.67
CA LYS A 92 4.27 -5.33 -4.88
C LYS A 92 5.04 -4.99 -3.61
N THR A 93 4.41 -5.05 -2.44
CA THR A 93 5.12 -4.78 -1.19
C THR A 93 6.25 -5.77 -0.99
N GLU A 94 7.46 -5.25 -0.85
CA GLU A 94 8.65 -5.98 -0.44
C GLU A 94 8.79 -5.92 1.07
N VAL A 95 9.28 -7.00 1.69
CA VAL A 95 9.50 -7.09 3.14
C VAL A 95 10.92 -7.60 3.36
N ASN A 96 11.64 -7.05 4.35
CA ASN A 96 12.95 -7.56 4.74
C ASN A 96 12.85 -9.03 5.20
N ARG A 97 13.96 -9.76 5.05
CA ARG A 97 14.07 -11.18 5.43
C ARG A 97 14.03 -11.37 6.95
#